data_AF-A0A193QJ32-F1
#
_entry.id   AF-A0A193QJ32-F1
#
_cell.length_a   1.000
_cell.length_b   1.000
_cell.length_c   1.000
_cell.angle_alpha   90.00
_cell.angle_beta   90.00
_cell.angle_gamma   90.00
#
_symmetry.space_group_name_H-M   'P 1'
#
loop_
_entity.id
_entity.type
_entity.pdbx_description
1 polymer ?
#
loop_
_entity_poly.entity_id
_entity_poly.type
_entity_poly.pdbx_seq_one_letter_code
_entity_poly.pdbx_strand_id
1 'polypeptide(L)'
;MSLSALLDSATGGHTPDWRLSVDSVDITGNIAHRLMSLTLTDNRGFEADQLDIELDDSDRSLLLPRLEANVALSLGWKETGLINKGTFRR
;
A
#
# COMPACT_ATOMS: atom_id res chain seq x y z
N MET A 1 -27.32 11.67 -6.08
CA MET A 1 -26.05 11.61 -5.32
C MET A 1 -25.03 10.89 -6.18
N SER A 2 -23.83 11.44 -6.35
CA SER A 2 -22.77 10.78 -7.12
C SER A 2 -22.12 9.67 -6.28
N LEU A 3 -21.52 8.68 -6.95
CA LEU A 3 -20.78 7.60 -6.31
C LEU A 3 -19.61 8.16 -5.46
N SER A 4 -18.99 9.25 -5.92
CA SER A 4 -17.97 9.99 -5.18
C SER A 4 -18.49 10.55 -3.85
N ALA A 5 -19.66 11.20 -3.85
CA ALA A 5 -20.25 11.75 -2.63
C ALA A 5 -20.62 10.67 -1.60
N LEU A 6 -20.98 9.47 -2.05
CA LEU A 6 -21.26 8.34 -1.17
C LEU A 6 -19.96 7.77 -0.55
N LEU A 7 -18.88 7.69 -1.33
CA LEU A 7 -17.57 7.24 -0.84
C LEU A 7 -16.97 8.23 0.17
N ASP A 8 -17.08 9.54 -0.10
CA ASP A 8 -16.65 10.58 0.85
C ASP A 8 -17.42 10.53 2.16
N SER A 9 -18.73 10.22 2.10
CA SER A 9 -19.55 10.07 3.30
C SER A 9 -19.22 8.81 4.12
N ALA A 10 -18.72 7.75 3.46
CA ALA A 10 -18.35 6.49 4.12
C ALA A 10 -17.00 6.58 4.85
N THR A 11 -16.08 7.41 4.37
CA THR A 11 -14.77 7.63 5.00
C THR A 11 -14.75 8.81 5.98
N GLY A 12 -15.87 9.51 6.16
CA GLY A 12 -15.96 10.71 7.01
C GLY A 12 -15.26 11.93 6.41
N GLY A 13 -15.13 11.98 5.08
CA GLY A 13 -14.43 13.06 4.36
C GLY A 13 -12.92 12.87 4.27
N HIS A 14 -12.40 11.67 4.57
CA HIS A 14 -10.99 11.35 4.44
C HIS A 14 -10.70 10.54 3.17
N THR A 15 -9.71 10.96 2.41
CA THR A 15 -9.26 10.25 1.21
C THR A 15 -8.11 9.33 1.60
N PRO A 16 -8.27 7.99 1.54
CA PRO A 16 -7.18 7.08 1.88
C PRO A 16 -5.99 7.30 0.94
N ASP A 17 -4.80 7.20 1.51
CA ASP A 17 -3.54 7.36 0.78
C ASP A 17 -2.48 6.41 1.31
N TRP A 18 -1.49 6.14 0.48
CA TRP A 18 -0.43 5.19 0.79
C TRP A 18 0.85 5.55 0.06
N ARG A 19 1.96 5.06 0.59
CA ARG A 19 3.27 5.11 -0.07
C ARG A 19 3.97 3.78 0.12
N LEU A 20 4.50 3.25 -0.98
CA LEU A 20 5.42 2.13 -0.97
C LEU A 20 6.78 2.56 -1.49
N SER A 21 7.82 2.21 -0.73
CA SER A 21 9.20 2.35 -1.16
C SER A 21 9.89 1.00 -1.19
N VAL A 22 10.72 0.76 -2.20
CA VAL A 22 11.58 -0.42 -2.30
C VAL A 22 13.03 0.04 -2.28
N ASP A 23 13.82 -0.44 -1.34
CA ASP A 23 15.21 -0.03 -1.13
C ASP A 23 15.36 1.51 -1.10
N SER A 24 14.45 2.16 -0.33
CA SER A 24 14.35 3.62 -0.17
C SER A 24 13.92 4.43 -1.41
N VAL A 25 13.57 3.78 -2.52
CA VAL A 25 13.01 4.44 -3.71
C VAL A 25 11.48 4.38 -3.65
N ASP A 26 10.81 5.53 -3.71
CA ASP A 26 9.35 5.60 -3.83
C ASP A 26 8.90 5.06 -5.19
N ILE A 27 8.09 3.99 -5.17
CA ILE A 27 7.56 3.33 -6.37
C ILE A 27 6.06 3.56 -6.54
N THR A 28 5.42 4.31 -5.63
CA THR A 28 3.96 4.46 -5.53
C THR A 28 3.34 4.83 -6.88
N GLY A 29 3.88 5.87 -7.55
CA GLY A 29 3.38 6.31 -8.85
C GLY A 29 3.52 5.26 -9.97
N ASN A 30 4.53 4.39 -9.88
CA ASN A 30 4.80 3.37 -10.88
C ASN A 30 3.80 2.20 -10.78
N ILE A 31 3.37 1.86 -9.56
CA ILE A 31 2.51 0.70 -9.31
C ILE A 31 1.06 1.05 -8.97
N ALA A 32 0.74 2.33 -8.76
CA ALA A 32 -0.60 2.74 -8.31
C ALA A 32 -1.74 2.31 -9.23
N HIS A 33 -1.51 2.31 -10.55
CA HIS A 33 -2.52 1.87 -11.53
C HIS A 33 -2.73 0.35 -11.55
N ARG A 34 -1.82 -0.42 -10.94
CA ARG A 34 -1.88 -1.88 -10.87
C ARG A 34 -2.31 -2.38 -9.50
N LEU A 35 -2.29 -1.53 -8.47
CA LEU A 35 -2.59 -1.96 -7.11
C LEU A 35 -4.05 -2.44 -7.02
N MET A 36 -4.22 -3.73 -6.75
CA MET A 36 -5.53 -4.33 -6.52
C MET A 36 -5.87 -4.32 -5.03
N SER A 37 -4.92 -4.75 -4.19
CA SER A 37 -5.10 -4.76 -2.74
C SER A 37 -3.77 -4.57 -2.02
N LEU A 38 -3.85 -4.00 -0.82
CA LEU A 38 -2.74 -3.86 0.12
C LEU A 38 -3.27 -4.23 1.50
N THR A 39 -2.71 -5.27 2.10
CA THR A 39 -3.11 -5.76 3.42
C THR A 39 -1.90 -5.78 4.35
N LEU A 40 -2.03 -5.10 5.49
CA LEU A 40 -1.07 -5.16 6.58
C LEU A 40 -1.70 -5.92 7.75
N THR A 41 -1.09 -7.03 8.15
CA THR A 41 -1.44 -7.78 9.35
C THR A 41 -0.40 -7.52 10.42
N ASP A 42 -0.81 -6.77 11.45
CA ASP A 42 -0.03 -6.50 12.65
C ASP A 42 -0.20 -7.69 13.62
N ASN A 43 0.89 -8.40 13.87
CA ASN A 43 0.89 -9.61 14.69
C ASN A 43 1.41 -9.30 16.09
N ARG A 44 0.79 -9.91 17.10
CA ARG A 44 1.16 -9.68 18.51
C ARG A 44 2.19 -10.69 18.98
N GLY A 45 3.02 -10.27 19.94
CA GLY A 45 3.95 -11.16 20.63
C GLY A 45 5.25 -11.33 19.85
N PHE A 46 5.59 -12.57 19.49
CA PHE A 46 6.85 -12.92 18.83
C PHE A 46 6.68 -13.24 17.33
N GLU A 47 5.50 -12.99 16.78
CA GLU A 47 5.21 -13.15 15.36
C GLU A 47 5.54 -11.86 14.61
N ALA A 48 6.14 -12.00 13.42
CA ALA A 48 6.44 -10.86 12.57
C ALA A 48 5.17 -10.38 11.86
N ASP A 49 5.07 -9.07 11.64
CA ASP A 49 4.03 -8.47 10.82
C ASP A 49 4.12 -8.98 9.37
N GLN A 50 2.98 -9.01 8.70
CA GLN A 50 2.87 -9.43 7.31
C GLN A 50 2.31 -8.31 6.44
N LEU A 51 2.95 -8.08 5.30
CA LEU A 51 2.48 -7.17 4.26
C LEU A 51 2.22 -7.96 2.97
N ASP A 52 0.97 -8.00 2.55
CA ASP A 52 0.53 -8.56 1.28
C ASP A 52 0.16 -7.45 0.30
N ILE A 53 0.66 -7.57 -0.93
CA ILE A 53 0.40 -6.63 -2.03
C ILE A 53 -0.01 -7.45 -3.25
N GLU A 54 -1.20 -7.18 -3.78
CA GLU A 54 -1.70 -7.78 -5.01
C GLU A 54 -1.70 -6.73 -6.12
N LEU A 55 -1.08 -7.08 -7.25
CA LEU A 55 -0.96 -6.21 -8.42
C LEU A 55 -1.59 -6.87 -9.64
N ASP A 56 -2.21 -6.07 -10.50
CA ASP A 56 -2.69 -6.51 -11.80
C ASP A 56 -1.52 -6.71 -12.79
N ASP A 57 -1.44 -7.94 -13.31
CA ASP A 57 -0.52 -8.36 -14.37
C ASP A 57 -1.26 -8.89 -15.61
N SER A 58 -2.49 -8.43 -15.85
CA SER A 58 -3.29 -8.81 -17.01
C SER A 58 -2.56 -8.58 -18.35
N ASP A 59 -1.63 -7.62 -18.41
CA ASP A 59 -0.80 -7.30 -19.56
C ASP A 59 0.59 -7.99 -19.57
N ARG A 60 0.91 -8.80 -18.55
CA ARG A 60 2.18 -9.54 -18.40
C ARG A 60 3.43 -8.66 -18.42
N SER A 61 3.32 -7.44 -17.95
CA SER A 61 4.43 -6.48 -17.92
C SER A 61 5.18 -6.43 -16.59
N LEU A 62 4.68 -7.11 -15.55
CA LEU A 62 5.38 -7.17 -14.28
C LEU A 62 6.57 -8.12 -14.32
N LEU A 63 7.71 -7.63 -13.84
CA LEU A 63 8.86 -8.47 -13.55
C LEU A 63 8.67 -9.12 -12.17
N LEU A 64 9.25 -10.31 -12.01
CA LEU A 64 9.31 -10.96 -10.70
C LEU A 64 10.01 -10.03 -9.69
N PRO A 65 9.49 -9.93 -8.47
CA PRO A 65 10.08 -9.10 -7.44
C PRO A 65 11.48 -9.61 -7.10
N ARG A 66 12.38 -8.67 -6.80
CA ARG A 66 13.72 -9.00 -6.32
C ARG A 66 13.61 -9.68 -4.95
N LEU A 67 14.40 -10.74 -4.76
CA LEU A 67 14.56 -11.36 -3.44
C LEU A 67 15.25 -10.38 -2.49
N GLU A 68 14.93 -10.51 -1.20
CA GLU A 68 15.54 -9.75 -0.09
C GLU A 68 15.39 -8.22 -0.18
N ALA A 69 14.53 -7.71 -1.06
CA ALA A 69 14.26 -6.28 -1.17
C ALA A 69 13.54 -5.76 0.08
N ASN A 70 13.95 -4.59 0.59
CA ASN A 70 13.29 -3.96 1.72
C ASN A 70 12.12 -3.10 1.24
N VAL A 71 10.91 -3.47 1.63
CA VAL A 71 9.67 -2.78 1.27
C VAL A 71 9.19 -1.95 2.46
N ALA A 72 9.19 -0.63 2.35
CA ALA A 72 8.66 0.26 3.38
C ALA A 72 7.24 0.71 3.03
N LEU A 73 6.32 0.59 4.00
CA LEU A 73 4.93 1.00 3.85
C LEU A 73 4.64 2.25 4.69
N SER A 74 3.92 3.19 4.11
CA SER A 74 3.21 4.22 4.86
C SER A 74 1.73 4.24 4.45
N LEU A 75 0.84 4.37 5.43
CA LEU A 75 -0.61 4.43 5.24
C LEU A 75 -1.18 5.64 5.95
N GLY A 76 -2.25 6.21 5.43
CA GLY A 76 -2.96 7.31 6.09
C GLY A 76 -4.02 7.93 5.21
N TRP A 77 -4.17 9.23 5.38
CA TRP A 77 -5.16 10.03 4.66
C TRP A 77 -4.46 11.18 3.96
N LYS A 78 -4.92 11.58 2.78
CA LYS A 78 -4.35 12.74 2.06
C LYS A 78 -4.41 14.01 2.89
N GLU A 79 -5.46 14.14 3.70
CA GLU A 79 -5.77 15.34 4.47
C GLU A 79 -4.90 15.46 5.73
N THR A 80 -4.49 14.35 6.34
CA THR A 80 -3.72 14.33 7.60
C THR A 80 -2.28 13.86 7.44
N GLY A 81 -1.94 13.31 6.27
CA GLY A 81 -0.63 12.75 5.97
C GLY A 81 -0.53 11.24 6.22
N LEU A 82 0.61 10.70 5.81
CA LEU A 82 0.95 9.28 5.89
C LEU A 82 1.74 8.96 7.17
N ILE A 83 1.46 7.81 7.76
CA ILE A 83 2.16 7.27 8.92
C ILE A 83 3.02 6.10 8.47
N ASN A 84 4.30 6.08 8.86
CA ASN A 84 5.19 4.95 8.59
C ASN A 84 4.71 3.70 9.35
N LYS A 85 4.57 2.58 8.64
CA LYS A 85 4.09 1.29 9.16
C LYS A 85 5.20 0.23 9.26
N GLY A 86 6.44 0.60 9.03
CA GLY A 86 7.58 -0.29 9.11
C GLY A 86 8.16 -0.67 7.74
N THR A 87 9.11 -1.60 7.79
CA THR A 87 9.81 -2.16 6.63
C THR A 87 9.72 -3.67 6.68
N PHE A 88 9.36 -4.26 5.55
CA PHE A 88 9.05 -5.67 5.37
C PHE A 88 10.04 -6.26 4.37
N ARG A 89 10.41 -7.51 4.59
CA ARG A 89 11.26 -8.30 3.70
C ARG A 89 10.87 -9.75 3.84
N ARG A 90 11.08 -10.51 2.77
CA ARG A 90 10.93 -11.97 2.78
C ARG A 90 12.16 -12.64 3.37
#